data_AF-A0A3L7Y2J9-F1
#
_entry.id   AF-A0A3L7Y2J9-F1
#
_cell.length_a   1.000
_cell.length_b   1.000
_cell.length_c   1.000
_cell.angle_alpha   90.00
_cell.angle_beta   90.00
_cell.angle_gamma   90.00
#
_symmetry.space_group_name_H-M   'P 1'
#
loop_
_entity.id
_entity.type
_entity.pdbx_description
1 polymer ?
#
loop_
_entity_poly.entity_id
_entity_poly.type
_entity_poly.pdbx_seq_one_letter_code
_entity_poly.pdbx_strand_id
1 'polypeptide(L)'
;MSQMTDSRGFRTGAAISVLLLGVAALLHVNQPTGSASALLVAAIAAAMLLSAATGLRVSLLGLPFRILRERGVIGAPAPKDLQPVPGLRLAQVMGGTMLLLGVLADTAFAADLVALALVVTVATLQSFLAITGICVACKLYGVVVWFQNRSLPQGATKIAPQKIRMTKGSGR
;
A
#
# COMPACT_ATOMS: atom_id res chain seq x y z
N MET A 1 -9.48 20.91 1.13
CA MET A 1 -8.51 20.44 2.14
C MET A 1 -8.10 19.01 1.80
N SER A 2 -6.80 18.72 1.72
CA SER A 2 -6.32 17.35 1.49
C SER A 2 -6.68 16.48 2.70
N GLN A 3 -7.50 15.46 2.48
CA GLN A 3 -7.87 14.50 3.52
C GLN A 3 -6.61 13.84 4.08
N MET A 4 -6.49 13.80 5.41
CA MET A 4 -5.37 13.20 6.13
C MET A 4 -5.85 11.92 6.81
N THR A 5 -5.01 10.90 6.83
CA THR A 5 -5.28 9.61 7.47
C THR A 5 -4.14 9.22 8.40
N ASP A 6 -4.46 8.51 9.46
CA ASP A 6 -3.49 7.98 10.41
C ASP A 6 -2.58 6.94 9.74
N SER A 7 -1.29 7.24 9.69
CA SER A 7 -0.24 6.40 9.11
C SER A 7 -0.05 5.08 9.85
N ARG A 8 -0.37 5.02 11.16
CA ARG A 8 -0.21 3.82 11.98
C ARG A 8 -1.10 2.69 11.49
N GLY A 9 -2.36 2.99 11.17
CA GLY A 9 -3.30 2.02 10.60
C GLY A 9 -2.86 1.48 9.23
N PHE A 10 -2.14 2.30 8.46
CA PHE A 10 -1.59 1.85 7.18
C PHE A 10 -0.34 0.97 7.37
N ARG A 11 0.50 1.28 8.37
CA ARG A 11 1.66 0.44 8.74
C ARG A 11 1.22 -0.94 9.24
N THR A 12 0.18 -0.99 10.06
CA THR A 12 -0.40 -2.28 10.50
C THR A 12 -0.99 -3.05 9.32
N GLY A 13 -1.70 -2.37 8.40
CA GLY A 13 -2.22 -3.00 7.19
C GLY A 13 -1.11 -3.61 6.32
N ALA A 14 0.00 -2.89 6.13
CA ALA A 14 1.16 -3.40 5.40
C ALA A 14 1.83 -4.58 6.10
N ALA A 15 1.96 -4.55 7.44
CA ALA A 15 2.48 -5.68 8.20
C ALA A 15 1.60 -6.94 8.03
N ILE A 16 0.27 -6.77 8.08
CA ILE A 16 -0.68 -7.88 7.83
C ILE A 16 -0.54 -8.38 6.39
N SER A 17 -0.42 -7.50 5.40
CA SER A 17 -0.20 -7.90 4.00
C SER A 17 1.09 -8.72 3.84
N VAL A 18 2.19 -8.32 4.47
CA VAL A 18 3.46 -9.08 4.45
C VAL A 18 3.30 -10.45 5.08
N LEU A 19 2.62 -10.54 6.23
CA LEU A 19 2.34 -11.81 6.88
C LEU A 19 1.50 -12.73 5.98
N LEU A 20 0.44 -12.20 5.37
CA LEU A 20 -0.42 -12.96 4.46
C LEU A 20 0.32 -13.40 3.19
N LEU A 21 1.20 -12.57 2.64
CA LEU A 21 2.07 -12.95 1.52
C LEU A 21 3.08 -14.03 1.93
N GLY A 22 3.60 -14.00 3.15
CA GLY A 22 4.43 -15.07 3.70
C GLY A 22 3.68 -16.39 3.82
N VAL A 23 2.42 -16.36 4.29
CA VAL A 23 1.54 -17.54 4.31
C VAL A 23 1.27 -18.03 2.88
N ALA A 24 1.01 -17.13 1.93
CA ALA A 24 0.83 -17.50 0.53
C ALA A 24 2.07 -18.21 -0.05
N ALA A 25 3.27 -17.72 0.26
CA ALA A 25 4.52 -18.35 -0.15
C ALA A 25 4.69 -19.76 0.44
N LEU A 26 4.38 -19.95 1.73
CA LEU A 26 4.41 -21.26 2.37
C LEU A 26 3.39 -22.24 1.76
N LEU A 27 2.19 -21.76 1.42
CA LEU A 27 1.17 -22.56 0.73
C LEU A 27 1.57 -22.90 -0.71
N HIS A 28 2.32 -22.04 -1.38
CA HIS A 28 2.78 -22.28 -2.74
C HIS A 28 3.85 -23.37 -2.83
N VAL A 29 4.74 -23.46 -1.82
CA VAL A 29 5.73 -24.56 -1.72
C VAL A 29 5.07 -25.93 -1.55
N ASN A 30 3.87 -25.97 -0.96
CA ASN A 30 3.08 -27.18 -0.83
C ASN A 30 2.23 -27.38 -2.11
N GLN A 31 2.69 -28.26 -3.01
CA GLN A 31 2.03 -28.64 -4.28
C GLN A 31 0.49 -28.81 -4.24
N PRO A 32 -0.14 -29.45 -3.22
CA PRO A 32 -1.60 -29.59 -3.18
C PRO A 32 -2.35 -28.27 -2.90
N THR A 33 -1.67 -27.22 -2.46
CA THR A 33 -2.27 -25.92 -2.09
C THR A 33 -1.88 -24.77 -3.02
N GLY A 34 -1.30 -25.06 -4.19
CA GLY A 34 -0.90 -24.05 -5.19
C GLY A 34 -2.04 -23.11 -5.59
N SER A 35 -3.24 -23.64 -5.85
CA SER A 35 -4.43 -22.84 -6.19
C SER A 35 -4.91 -21.95 -5.05
N ALA A 36 -4.77 -22.41 -3.79
CA ALA A 36 -5.11 -21.62 -2.62
C ALA A 36 -4.16 -20.42 -2.45
N SER A 37 -2.88 -20.58 -2.81
CA SER A 37 -1.90 -19.49 -2.77
C SER A 37 -2.25 -18.37 -3.75
N ALA A 38 -2.61 -18.71 -5.00
CA ALA A 38 -3.02 -17.74 -6.02
C ALA A 38 -4.29 -16.99 -5.62
N LEU A 39 -5.28 -17.70 -5.06
CA LEU A 39 -6.51 -17.10 -4.53
C LEU A 39 -6.22 -16.13 -3.38
N LEU A 40 -5.30 -16.48 -2.47
CA LEU A 40 -4.92 -15.62 -1.36
C LEU A 40 -4.23 -14.34 -1.86
N VAL A 41 -3.30 -14.45 -2.81
CA VAL A 41 -2.63 -13.28 -3.43
C VAL A 41 -3.63 -12.41 -4.17
N ALA A 42 -4.56 -13.00 -4.93
CA ALA A 42 -5.63 -12.29 -5.61
C ALA A 42 -6.57 -11.58 -4.62
N ALA A 43 -6.90 -12.20 -3.49
CA ALA A 43 -7.72 -11.59 -2.45
C ALA A 43 -7.01 -10.38 -1.79
N ILE A 44 -5.69 -10.48 -1.54
CA ILE A 44 -4.89 -9.35 -1.04
C ILE A 44 -4.89 -8.21 -2.06
N ALA A 45 -4.68 -8.53 -3.33
CA ALA A 45 -4.70 -7.55 -4.42
C ALA A 45 -6.06 -6.83 -4.52
N ALA A 46 -7.15 -7.60 -4.49
CA ALA A 46 -8.51 -7.07 -4.48
C ALA A 46 -8.77 -6.17 -3.26
N ALA A 47 -8.31 -6.55 -2.07
CA ALA A 47 -8.44 -5.74 -0.87
C ALA A 47 -7.66 -4.41 -0.96
N MET A 48 -6.48 -4.42 -1.57
CA MET A 48 -5.72 -3.20 -1.85
C MET A 48 -6.42 -2.29 -2.85
N LEU A 49 -6.91 -2.84 -3.97
CA LEU A 49 -7.62 -2.07 -4.99
C LEU A 49 -8.95 -1.51 -4.49
N LEU A 50 -9.70 -2.30 -3.70
CA LEU A 50 -10.94 -1.83 -3.08
C LEU A 50 -10.68 -0.72 -2.05
N SER A 51 -9.60 -0.83 -1.28
CA SER A 51 -9.16 0.25 -0.39
C SER A 51 -8.81 1.53 -1.18
N ALA A 52 -8.18 1.37 -2.34
CA ALA A 52 -7.89 2.50 -3.22
C ALA A 52 -9.16 3.11 -3.81
N ALA A 53 -10.12 2.29 -4.26
CA ALA A 53 -11.38 2.74 -4.85
C ALA A 53 -12.25 3.51 -3.83
N THR A 54 -12.34 3.00 -2.60
CA THR A 54 -13.16 3.59 -1.51
C THR A 54 -12.50 4.79 -0.81
N GLY A 55 -11.36 5.27 -1.31
CA GLY A 55 -10.65 6.41 -0.71
C GLY A 55 -10.19 6.12 0.71
N LEU A 56 -9.78 4.87 0.97
CA LEU A 56 -9.37 4.37 2.28
C LEU A 56 -10.45 4.36 3.37
N ARG A 57 -11.71 4.69 3.06
CA ARG A 57 -12.80 4.70 4.05
C ARG A 57 -13.15 3.29 4.54
N VAL A 58 -13.02 2.30 3.66
CA VAL A 58 -13.25 0.88 3.92
C VAL A 58 -11.95 0.11 3.68
N SER A 59 -10.88 0.47 4.39
CA SER A 59 -9.65 -0.32 4.31
C SER A 59 -9.79 -1.57 5.16
N LEU A 60 -10.10 -2.70 4.52
CA LEU A 60 -10.36 -3.99 5.18
C LEU A 60 -9.13 -4.47 6.00
N LEU A 61 -7.92 -4.12 5.53
CA LEU A 61 -6.66 -4.36 6.23
C LEU A 61 -6.38 -3.36 7.39
N GLY A 62 -7.11 -2.24 7.43
CA GLY A 62 -7.06 -1.26 8.51
C GLY A 62 -8.16 -1.45 9.57
N LEU A 63 -9.09 -2.38 9.37
CA LEU A 63 -10.16 -2.72 10.31
C LEU A 63 -9.68 -3.02 11.73
N PRO A 64 -8.67 -3.89 11.96
CA PRO A 64 -8.25 -4.20 13.33
C PRO A 64 -7.76 -2.95 14.07
N PHE A 65 -7.07 -2.04 13.36
CA PHE A 65 -6.63 -0.77 13.92
C PHE A 65 -7.79 0.19 14.19
N ARG A 66 -8.79 0.24 13.29
CA ARG A 66 -10.02 1.02 13.50
C ARG A 66 -10.77 0.53 14.73
N ILE A 67 -10.94 -0.79 14.90
CA ILE A 67 -11.62 -1.38 16.05
C ILE A 67 -10.87 -1.05 17.34
N LEU A 68 -9.53 -1.16 17.36
CA LEU A 68 -8.73 -0.81 18.53
C LEU A 68 -8.83 0.69 18.90
N ARG A 69 -8.92 1.57 17.89
CA ARG A 69 -9.12 3.01 18.10
C ARG A 69 -10.53 3.35 18.56
N GLU A 70 -11.56 2.73 17.97
CA GLU A 70 -12.96 2.88 18.37
C GLU A 70 -13.19 2.39 19.80
N ARG A 71 -12.43 1.38 20.25
CA ARG A 71 -12.41 0.88 21.64
C ARG A 71 -11.57 1.71 22.61
N GLY A 72 -10.98 2.82 22.16
CA GLY A 72 -10.18 3.72 23.01
C GLY A 72 -8.81 3.16 23.43
N VAL A 73 -8.37 2.02 22.87
CA VAL A 73 -7.05 1.42 23.17
C VAL A 73 -5.92 2.24 22.52
N ILE A 74 -6.23 2.95 21.43
CA ILE A 74 -5.29 3.80 20.70
C ILE A 74 -5.77 5.25 20.81
N GLY A 75 -4.94 6.10 21.40
CA GLY A 75 -5.20 7.53 21.52
C GLY A 75 -5.26 8.28 20.18
N ALA A 76 -5.75 9.51 20.21
CA ALA A 76 -5.82 10.35 19.02
C ALA A 76 -4.44 10.48 18.33
N PRO A 77 -4.38 10.42 16.99
CA PRO A 77 -3.11 10.47 16.29
C PRO A 77 -2.43 11.82 16.52
N ALA A 78 -1.13 11.78 16.85
CA ALA A 78 -0.35 13.00 16.94
C ALA A 78 -0.21 13.62 15.54
N PRO A 79 0.00 14.94 15.40
CA PRO A 79 0.12 15.62 14.10
C PRO A 79 1.18 15.03 13.17
N LYS A 80 2.19 14.36 13.76
CA LYS A 80 3.27 13.65 13.04
C LYS A 80 2.84 12.33 12.40
N ASP A 81 1.75 11.74 12.86
CA ASP A 81 1.25 10.45 12.39
C ASP A 81 0.22 10.60 11.26
N LEU A 82 -0.09 11.82 10.82
CA LEU A 82 -1.04 12.10 9.74
C LEU A 82 -0.34 12.12 8.37
N GLN A 83 -0.81 11.27 7.46
CA GLN A 83 -0.31 11.13 6.09
C GLN A 83 -1.41 11.54 5.08
N PRO A 84 -1.08 12.19 3.96
CA PRO A 84 -2.05 12.53 2.94
C PRO A 84 -2.59 11.29 2.20
N VAL A 85 -3.92 11.25 1.97
CA VAL A 85 -4.63 10.12 1.32
C VAL A 85 -4.22 9.84 -0.13
N PRO A 86 -4.03 10.85 -1.02
CA PRO A 86 -3.77 10.60 -2.45
C PRO A 86 -2.51 9.77 -2.75
N GLY A 87 -1.39 10.05 -2.09
CA GLY A 87 -0.18 9.23 -2.21
C GLY A 87 -0.37 7.79 -1.74
N LEU A 88 -1.24 7.60 -0.74
CA LEU A 88 -1.56 6.27 -0.20
C LEU A 88 -2.45 5.46 -1.15
N ARG A 89 -3.40 6.12 -1.84
CA ARG A 89 -4.19 5.49 -2.89
C ARG A 89 -3.30 5.01 -4.03
N LEU A 90 -2.32 5.83 -4.44
CA LEU A 90 -1.34 5.41 -5.45
C LEU A 90 -0.59 4.15 -5.01
N ALA A 91 -0.15 4.09 -3.75
CA ALA A 91 0.55 2.92 -3.21
C ALA A 91 -0.30 1.64 -3.29
N GLN A 92 -1.59 1.74 -2.95
CA GLN A 92 -2.51 0.61 -3.00
C GLN A 92 -2.86 0.19 -4.43
N VAL A 93 -3.01 1.15 -5.36
CA VAL A 93 -3.21 0.83 -6.77
C VAL A 93 -2.00 0.11 -7.32
N MET A 94 -0.79 0.65 -7.14
CA MET A 94 0.46 0.05 -7.62
C MET A 94 0.72 -1.33 -7.03
N GLY A 95 0.56 -1.49 -5.71
CA GLY A 95 0.73 -2.78 -5.05
C GLY A 95 -0.31 -3.80 -5.51
N GLY A 96 -1.58 -3.41 -5.59
CA GLY A 96 -2.67 -4.27 -6.03
C GLY A 96 -2.54 -4.70 -7.50
N THR A 97 -2.15 -3.79 -8.40
CA THR A 97 -1.94 -4.13 -9.81
C THR A 97 -0.73 -5.03 -10.01
N MET A 98 0.38 -4.80 -9.31
CA MET A 98 1.55 -5.68 -9.37
C MET A 98 1.23 -7.11 -8.89
N LEU A 99 0.46 -7.25 -7.80
CA LEU A 99 0.03 -8.56 -7.32
C LEU A 99 -0.93 -9.25 -8.30
N LEU A 100 -1.88 -8.53 -8.90
CA LEU A 100 -2.75 -9.10 -9.95
C LEU A 100 -1.94 -9.55 -11.18
N LEU A 101 -0.96 -8.74 -11.61
CA LEU A 101 -0.06 -9.13 -12.70
C LEU A 101 0.77 -10.36 -12.33
N GLY A 102 1.19 -10.48 -11.07
CA GLY A 102 1.87 -11.69 -10.57
C GLY A 102 0.98 -12.93 -10.68
N VAL A 103 -0.28 -12.83 -10.24
CA VAL A 103 -1.25 -13.93 -10.36
C VAL A 103 -1.52 -14.27 -11.82
N LEU A 104 -1.68 -13.28 -12.70
CA LEU A 104 -1.87 -13.52 -14.14
C LEU A 104 -0.64 -14.15 -14.80
N ALA A 105 0.57 -13.71 -14.44
CA ALA A 105 1.82 -14.29 -14.95
C ALA A 105 1.96 -15.77 -14.56
N ASP A 106 1.63 -16.12 -13.32
CA ASP A 106 1.61 -17.48 -12.80
C ASP A 106 0.54 -18.34 -13.51
N THR A 107 -0.72 -17.88 -13.49
CA THR A 107 -1.88 -18.69 -13.90
C THR A 107 -2.14 -18.74 -15.40
N ALA A 108 -1.82 -17.68 -16.15
CA ALA A 108 -2.12 -17.60 -17.59
C ALA A 108 -0.90 -17.84 -18.48
N PHE A 109 0.30 -17.56 -17.97
CA PHE A 109 1.54 -17.62 -18.75
C PHE A 109 2.59 -18.60 -18.22
N ALA A 110 2.33 -19.29 -17.10
CA ALA A 110 3.28 -20.19 -16.42
C ALA A 110 4.66 -19.54 -16.20
N ALA A 111 4.67 -18.23 -15.94
CA ALA A 111 5.87 -17.42 -15.80
C ALA A 111 6.24 -17.24 -14.32
N ASP A 112 6.56 -18.33 -13.65
CA ASP A 112 6.74 -18.40 -12.19
C ASP A 112 7.79 -17.42 -11.66
N LEU A 113 8.90 -17.24 -12.37
CA LEU A 113 9.95 -16.30 -11.98
C LEU A 113 9.47 -14.84 -12.01
N VAL A 114 8.63 -14.49 -12.99
CA VAL A 114 8.07 -13.14 -13.12
C VAL A 114 7.03 -12.91 -12.04
N ALA A 115 6.17 -13.89 -11.80
CA ALA A 115 5.18 -13.87 -10.72
C ALA A 115 5.86 -13.69 -9.35
N LEU A 116 6.89 -14.51 -9.07
CA LEU A 116 7.68 -14.43 -7.85
C LEU A 116 8.35 -13.06 -7.70
N ALA A 117 9.00 -12.56 -8.76
CA ALA A 117 9.67 -11.26 -8.72
C ALA A 117 8.70 -10.12 -8.40
N LEU A 118 7.50 -10.12 -8.99
CA LEU A 118 6.46 -9.12 -8.71
C LEU A 118 5.98 -9.21 -7.25
N VAL A 119 5.66 -10.40 -6.76
CA VAL A 119 5.17 -10.61 -5.40
C VAL A 119 6.22 -10.24 -4.35
N VAL A 120 7.48 -10.67 -4.54
CA VAL A 120 8.60 -10.34 -3.65
C VAL A 120 8.88 -8.83 -3.65
N THR A 121 8.81 -8.17 -4.81
CA THR A 121 8.97 -6.71 -4.88
C THR A 121 7.88 -5.99 -4.07
N VAL A 122 6.64 -6.43 -4.18
CA VAL A 122 5.54 -5.86 -3.41
C VAL A 122 5.72 -6.10 -1.91
N ALA A 123 6.05 -7.34 -1.51
CA ALA A 123 6.29 -7.71 -0.12
C ALA A 123 7.45 -6.94 0.52
N THR A 124 8.55 -6.75 -0.21
CA THR A 124 9.71 -5.97 0.26
C THR A 124 9.36 -4.48 0.46
N LEU A 125 8.63 -3.88 -0.48
CA LEU A 125 8.15 -2.50 -0.35
C LEU A 125 7.20 -2.32 0.84
N GLN A 126 6.30 -3.29 1.09
CA GLN A 126 5.42 -3.26 2.26
C GLN A 126 6.16 -3.50 3.57
N SER A 127 7.18 -4.37 3.57
CA SER A 127 8.07 -4.57 4.72
C SER A 127 8.83 -3.29 5.05
N PHE A 128 9.36 -2.61 4.04
CA PHE A 128 10.02 -1.32 4.21
C PHE A 128 9.09 -0.28 4.84
N LEU A 129 7.84 -0.21 4.38
CA LEU A 129 6.83 0.67 4.97
C LEU A 129 6.47 0.27 6.40
N ALA A 130 6.32 -1.01 6.69
CA ALA A 130 6.02 -1.49 8.04
C ALA A 130 7.14 -1.07 9.02
N ILE A 131 8.40 -1.34 8.65
CA ILE A 131 9.58 -1.09 9.49
C ILE A 131 9.85 0.41 9.64
N THR A 132 9.97 1.13 8.53
CA THR A 132 10.43 2.53 8.54
C THR A 132 9.29 3.55 8.64
N GLY A 133 8.09 3.17 8.23
CA GLY A 133 6.98 4.11 8.03
C GLY A 133 7.08 4.94 6.75
N ILE A 134 8.11 4.72 5.92
CA ILE A 134 8.32 5.45 4.67
C ILE A 134 7.58 4.76 3.53
N CYS A 135 6.62 5.47 2.96
CA CYS A 135 5.89 5.04 1.77
C CYS A 135 6.57 5.53 0.50
N VAL A 136 7.32 4.65 -0.17
CA VAL A 136 8.05 4.97 -1.42
C VAL A 136 7.09 5.47 -2.50
N ALA A 137 5.95 4.81 -2.68
CA ALA A 137 4.92 5.24 -3.63
C ALA A 137 4.33 6.62 -3.28
N CYS A 138 4.19 6.93 -1.99
CA CYS A 138 3.74 8.26 -1.56
C CYS A 138 4.78 9.34 -1.91
N LYS A 139 6.08 9.03 -1.81
CA LYS A 139 7.15 9.92 -2.26
C LYS A 139 7.16 10.08 -3.78
N LEU A 140 6.95 8.98 -4.51
CA LEU A 140 6.83 8.99 -5.97
C LEU A 140 5.65 9.85 -6.43
N TYR A 141 4.52 9.84 -5.73
CA TYR A 141 3.37 10.71 -6.04
C TYR A 141 3.75 12.20 -6.04
N GLY A 142 4.56 12.64 -5.07
CA GLY A 142 5.06 14.02 -5.05
C GLY A 142 5.91 14.36 -6.28
N VAL A 143 6.73 13.41 -6.75
CA VAL A 143 7.54 13.55 -7.97
C VAL A 143 6.66 13.59 -9.22
N VAL A 144 5.65 12.71 -9.30
CA VAL A 144 4.70 12.67 -10.43
C VAL A 144 3.92 13.99 -10.52
N VAL A 145 3.39 14.50 -9.40
CA VAL A 145 2.68 15.78 -9.36
C VAL A 145 3.59 16.95 -9.72
N TRP A 146 4.87 16.91 -9.31
CA TRP A 146 5.86 17.91 -9.71
C TRP A 146 6.09 17.92 -11.23
N PHE A 147 6.25 16.74 -11.85
CA PHE A 147 6.37 16.63 -13.30
C PHE A 147 5.10 17.12 -14.01
N GLN A 148 3.92 16.70 -13.54
CA GLN A 148 2.65 17.11 -14.11
C GLN A 148 2.48 18.64 -14.08
N ASN A 149 2.78 19.27 -12.94
CA ASN A 149 2.71 20.72 -12.80
C ASN A 149 3.72 21.48 -13.68
N ARG A 150 4.84 20.83 -14.06
CA ARG A 150 5.82 21.41 -14.98
C ARG A 150 5.36 21.34 -16.43
N SER A 151 4.60 20.31 -16.77
CA SER A 151 4.02 20.12 -18.11
C SER A 151 2.72 20.89 -18.34
N LEU A 152 2.18 21.58 -17.33
CA LEU A 152 0.97 22.38 -17.47
C LEU A 152 1.23 23.68 -18.25
N PRO A 153 0.33 24.07 -19.18
CA PRO A 153 0.43 25.33 -19.90
C PRO A 153 0.33 26.55 -18.95
N GLN A 154 0.94 27.67 -19.35
CA GLN A 154 0.95 28.89 -18.54
C GLN A 154 -0.49 29.39 -18.33
N GLY A 155 -0.92 29.44 -17.05
CA GLY A 155 -2.28 29.85 -16.65
C GLY A 155 -3.16 28.70 -16.14
N ALA A 156 -2.76 27.44 -16.30
CA ALA A 156 -3.50 26.31 -15.73
C ALA A 156 -3.36 26.25 -14.20
N THR A 157 -4.46 25.88 -13.52
CA THR A 157 -4.48 25.67 -12.07
C THR A 157 -3.54 24.53 -11.69
N LYS A 158 -2.47 24.86 -10.96
CA LYS A 158 -1.49 23.86 -10.48
C LYS A 158 -2.13 22.97 -9.43
N ILE A 159 -1.84 21.67 -9.49
CA ILE A 159 -2.20 20.74 -8.44
C ILE A 159 -1.35 21.11 -7.23
N ALA A 160 -1.97 21.43 -6.10
CA ALA A 160 -1.25 21.77 -4.89
C ALA A 160 -0.31 20.61 -4.50
N PRO A 161 1.02 20.83 -4.43
CA PRO A 161 1.94 19.78 -4.03
C PRO A 161 1.57 19.32 -2.62
N GLN A 162 1.44 18.02 -2.44
CA GLN A 162 1.18 17.49 -1.11
C GLN A 162 2.41 17.76 -0.24
N LYS A 163 2.23 18.51 0.85
CA LYS A 163 3.22 18.53 1.93
C LYS A 163 3.25 17.16 2.57
N ILE A 164 4.02 16.24 2.00
CA ILE A 164 4.48 15.07 2.71
C ILE A 164 5.37 15.64 3.82
N ARG A 165 4.82 15.82 5.02
CA ARG A 165 5.63 16.18 6.19
C ARG A 165 6.50 14.97 6.43
N MET A 166 7.72 15.03 5.88
CA MET A 166 8.77 14.10 6.29
C MET A 166 8.81 14.20 7.81
N THR A 167 8.67 13.07 8.50
CA THR A 167 9.30 12.95 9.80
C THR A 167 10.76 13.30 9.54
N LYS A 168 11.13 14.54 9.86
CA LYS A 168 12.53 14.94 10.02
C LYS A 168 13.10 13.81 10.86
N GLY A 169 14.10 13.11 10.31
CA GLY A 169 14.63 11.89 10.89
C GLY A 169 14.64 12.05 12.40
N SER A 170 14.05 11.08 13.09
CA SER A 170 14.10 11.02 14.55
C SER A 170 15.57 11.17 14.92
N GLY A 171 15.96 12.39 15.26
CA GLY A 171 17.19 12.68 15.95
C GLY A 171 17.05 12.00 17.30
N ARG A 172 17.47 10.74 17.33
CA ARG A 172 18.23 10.24 18.44
C ARG A 172 19.68 10.44 18.04
#